data_AF-A0A7G9A790-F1
#
_entry.id   AF-A0A7G9A790-F1
#
_cell.length_a   1.000
_cell.length_b   1.000
_cell.length_c   1.000
_cell.angle_alpha   90.00
_cell.angle_beta   90.00
_cell.angle_gamma   90.00
#
_symmetry.space_group_name_H-M   'P 1'
#
loop_
_entity.id
_entity.type
_entity.pdbx_description
1 polymer ?
#
loop_
_entity_poly.entity_id
_entity_poly.type
_entity_poly.pdbx_seq_one_letter_code
_entity_poly.pdbx_strand_id
1 'polypeptide(L)'
;MTHATAANNTFNIVSLTANEDSESEIKYFESHELTKAVEYEDCDDYILVRANEHFNVSSFSENDVVPIFKKVTPFRALLNSKYRPNPITLRRMIKLLMNNEITAGICLQGESGSGKTELALYISHMLNWPITIKQINNELSIDDLEGMRTLER
;
A
#
# COMPACT_ATOMS: atom_id res chain seq x y z
N MET A 1 16.55 -20.65 37.71
CA MET A 1 15.75 -21.25 36.62
C MET A 1 14.43 -20.50 36.57
N THR A 2 14.32 -19.50 35.71
CA THR A 2 13.14 -18.66 35.56
C THR A 2 12.48 -19.00 34.24
N HIS A 3 11.26 -19.52 34.31
CA HIS A 3 10.47 -19.92 33.14
C HIS A 3 10.12 -18.69 32.31
N ALA A 4 10.50 -18.70 31.03
CA ALA A 4 10.06 -17.73 30.04
C ALA A 4 8.58 -18.00 29.72
N THR A 5 7.72 -17.03 30.02
CA THR A 5 6.31 -17.03 29.62
C THR A 5 6.25 -16.74 28.12
N ALA A 6 5.86 -17.73 27.33
CA ALA A 6 5.58 -17.57 25.91
C ALA A 6 4.35 -16.64 25.75
N ALA A 7 4.57 -15.47 25.16
CA ALA A 7 3.49 -14.58 24.76
C ALA A 7 2.83 -15.16 23.50
N ASN A 8 1.62 -15.68 23.66
CA ASN A 8 0.76 -16.09 22.55
C ASN A 8 0.29 -14.83 21.80
N ASN A 9 1.09 -14.35 20.85
CA ASN A 9 0.67 -13.32 19.92
C ASN A 9 -0.16 -13.96 18.83
N THR A 10 -1.48 -13.96 19.03
CA THR A 10 -2.45 -14.18 17.96
C THR A 10 -2.36 -13.02 16.98
N PHE A 11 -1.43 -13.11 16.04
CA PHE A 11 -1.43 -12.26 14.86
C PHE A 11 -2.66 -12.67 14.03
N ASN A 12 -3.68 -11.81 14.00
CA ASN A 12 -4.69 -11.87 12.96
C ASN A 12 -4.00 -11.49 11.65
N ILE A 13 -3.36 -12.46 11.02
CA ILE A 13 -2.94 -12.39 9.63
C ILE A 13 -4.24 -12.21 8.86
N VAL A 14 -4.47 -11.01 8.33
CA VAL A 14 -5.44 -10.84 7.25
C VAL A 14 -4.80 -11.52 6.05
N SER A 15 -5.01 -12.84 5.96
CA SER A 15 -4.83 -13.56 4.73
C SER A 15 -5.83 -12.94 3.76
N LEU A 16 -5.34 -12.16 2.80
CA LEU A 16 -6.08 -11.92 1.57
C LEU A 16 -6.08 -13.23 0.81
N THR A 17 -6.79 -14.24 1.32
CA THR A 17 -7.26 -15.34 0.49
C THR A 17 -8.14 -14.66 -0.54
N ALA A 18 -7.67 -14.62 -1.77
CA ALA A 18 -8.55 -14.36 -2.90
C ALA A 18 -9.60 -15.47 -2.84
N ASN A 19 -10.75 -15.15 -2.26
CA ASN A 19 -11.91 -16.02 -2.35
C ASN A 19 -12.28 -16.01 -3.83
N GLU A 20 -12.21 -17.17 -4.47
CA GLU A 20 -12.45 -17.36 -5.91
C GLU A 20 -13.90 -17.05 -6.34
N ASP A 21 -14.77 -16.59 -5.43
CA ASP A 21 -16.23 -16.46 -5.62
C ASP A 21 -16.79 -15.04 -5.43
N SER A 22 -15.96 -14.01 -5.47
CA SER A 22 -16.46 -12.63 -5.64
C SER A 22 -15.81 -12.02 -6.86
N GLU A 23 -16.57 -11.81 -7.93
CA GLU A 23 -16.17 -11.00 -9.08
C GLU A 23 -15.54 -9.72 -8.54
N SER A 24 -14.22 -9.69 -8.62
CA SER A 24 -13.40 -8.70 -7.97
C SER A 24 -13.38 -7.47 -8.88
N GLU A 25 -14.52 -6.77 -8.86
CA GLU A 25 -14.89 -5.78 -9.87
C GLU A 25 -13.88 -4.63 -9.91
N ILE A 26 -13.31 -4.41 -11.09
CA ILE A 26 -12.47 -3.24 -11.37
C ILE A 26 -13.40 -2.03 -11.46
N LYS A 27 -13.15 -1.01 -10.64
CA LYS A 27 -13.92 0.24 -10.65
C LYS A 27 -13.08 1.38 -11.19
N TYR A 28 -13.68 2.19 -12.04
CA TYR A 28 -13.09 3.42 -12.53
C TYR A 28 -13.83 4.59 -11.91
N PHE A 29 -13.07 5.57 -11.44
CA PHE A 29 -13.60 6.78 -10.83
C PHE A 29 -13.25 7.97 -11.71
N GLU A 30 -14.19 8.90 -11.79
CA GLU A 30 -13.94 10.21 -12.38
C GLU A 30 -13.03 11.03 -11.47
N SER A 31 -12.26 11.95 -12.05
CA SER A 31 -11.24 12.73 -11.35
C SER A 31 -11.75 13.47 -10.11
N HIS A 32 -12.98 14.00 -10.16
CA HIS A 32 -13.62 14.72 -9.06
C HIS A 32 -14.05 13.82 -7.89
N GLU A 33 -14.16 12.50 -8.09
CA GLU A 33 -14.50 11.54 -7.03
C GLU A 33 -13.27 11.12 -6.21
N LEU A 34 -12.07 11.31 -6.78
CA LEU A 34 -10.80 10.82 -6.25
C LEU A 34 -10.13 11.79 -5.29
N THR A 35 -10.46 13.08 -5.37
CA THR A 35 -9.82 14.12 -4.57
C THR A 35 -10.79 15.22 -4.16
N LYS A 36 -10.48 15.86 -3.04
CA LYS A 36 -11.12 17.11 -2.60
C LYS A 36 -10.26 18.34 -2.91
N ALA A 37 -9.10 18.14 -3.55
CA ALA A 37 -8.20 19.21 -3.95
C ALA A 37 -8.89 20.16 -4.94
N VAL A 38 -8.59 21.45 -4.81
CA VAL A 38 -9.16 22.49 -5.68
C VAL A 38 -8.52 22.42 -7.07
N GLU A 39 -7.23 22.08 -7.12
CA GLU A 39 -6.44 21.97 -8.34
C GLU A 39 -5.85 20.56 -8.45
N TYR A 40 -6.02 19.94 -9.62
CA TYR A 40 -5.39 18.69 -9.98
C TYR A 40 -5.11 18.67 -11.48
N GLU A 41 -4.05 17.96 -11.89
CA GLU A 41 -3.80 17.65 -13.30
C GLU A 41 -4.49 16.33 -13.63
N ASP A 42 -5.31 16.33 -14.67
CA ASP A 42 -6.03 15.16 -15.13
C ASP A 42 -5.22 14.44 -16.22
N CYS A 43 -4.79 13.21 -15.94
CA CYS A 43 -4.11 12.33 -16.89
C CYS A 43 -5.00 11.12 -17.22
N ASP A 44 -4.65 10.34 -18.25
CA ASP A 44 -5.51 9.23 -18.70
C ASP A 44 -5.85 8.23 -17.58
N ASP A 45 -4.83 7.70 -16.90
CA ASP A 45 -4.98 6.62 -15.90
C ASP A 45 -4.98 7.09 -14.44
N TYR A 46 -4.59 8.33 -14.17
CA TYR A 46 -4.44 8.89 -12.83
C TYR A 46 -4.64 10.40 -12.83
N ILE A 47 -4.79 10.98 -11.65
CA ILE A 47 -4.71 12.43 -11.46
C ILE A 47 -3.49 12.79 -10.62
N LEU A 48 -2.86 13.94 -10.89
CA LEU A 48 -1.82 14.48 -10.03
C LEU A 48 -2.42 15.52 -9.09
N VAL A 49 -2.20 15.30 -7.80
CA VAL A 49 -2.66 16.19 -6.73
C VAL A 49 -1.49 16.60 -5.84
N ARG A 50 -1.60 17.76 -5.20
CA ARG A 50 -0.63 18.14 -4.16
C ARG A 50 -0.77 17.21 -2.94
N ALA A 51 0.36 16.69 -2.48
CA ALA A 51 0.40 15.69 -1.41
C ALA A 51 -0.06 16.27 -0.06
N ASN A 52 0.23 17.54 0.22
CA ASN A 52 -0.23 18.21 1.45
C ASN A 52 -1.76 18.26 1.54
N GLU A 53 -2.44 18.56 0.43
CA GLU A 53 -3.90 18.60 0.33
C GLU A 53 -4.51 17.20 0.42
N HIS A 54 -3.97 16.24 -0.33
CA HIS A 54 -4.51 14.88 -0.39
C HIS A 54 -4.38 14.12 0.93
N PHE A 55 -3.18 14.13 1.54
CA PHE A 55 -2.96 13.47 2.82
C PHE A 55 -3.44 14.30 4.00
N ASN A 56 -3.75 15.59 3.79
CA ASN A 56 -4.03 16.58 4.83
C ASN A 56 -2.88 16.69 5.84
N VAL A 57 -1.65 16.86 5.34
CA VAL A 57 -0.42 16.88 6.14
C VAL A 57 0.50 18.02 5.69
N SER A 58 0.81 18.95 6.62
CA SER A 58 1.64 20.13 6.35
C SER A 58 3.14 19.87 6.19
N SER A 59 3.60 18.63 6.39
CA SER A 59 5.02 18.29 6.20
C SER A 59 5.42 18.26 4.72
N PHE A 60 4.47 18.07 3.80
CA PHE A 60 4.70 18.14 2.36
C PHE A 60 4.88 19.59 1.89
N SER A 61 5.77 19.80 0.94
CA SER A 61 5.91 21.08 0.23
C SER A 61 4.87 21.20 -0.88
N GLU A 62 4.63 22.42 -1.35
CA GLU A 62 3.66 22.70 -2.43
C GLU A 62 4.02 22.02 -3.76
N ASN A 63 5.30 21.68 -3.94
CA ASN A 63 5.81 20.97 -5.12
C ASN A 63 5.76 19.44 -4.99
N ASP A 64 5.45 18.91 -3.80
CA ASP A 64 5.33 17.46 -3.62
C ASP A 64 3.97 17.02 -4.20
N VAL A 65 3.97 16.42 -5.39
CA VAL A 65 2.79 15.88 -6.07
C VAL A 65 2.74 14.36 -6.00
N VAL A 66 1.54 13.79 -6.00
CA VAL A 66 1.31 12.33 -6.00
C VAL A 66 0.23 11.93 -6.99
N PRO A 67 0.36 10.74 -7.62
CA PRO A 67 -0.67 10.19 -8.48
C PRO A 67 -1.76 9.50 -7.64
N ILE A 68 -3.02 9.76 -7.97
CA ILE A 68 -4.15 8.95 -7.52
C ILE A 68 -4.69 8.21 -8.75
N PHE A 69 -4.56 6.88 -8.76
CA PHE A 69 -5.00 6.07 -9.89
C PHE A 69 -6.53 6.04 -9.98
N LYS A 70 -7.06 6.25 -11.19
CA LYS A 70 -8.51 6.21 -11.45
C LYS A 70 -9.08 4.80 -11.34
N LYS A 71 -8.24 3.81 -11.65
CA LYS A 71 -8.56 2.39 -11.56
C LYS A 71 -8.37 1.88 -10.13
N VAL A 72 -9.48 1.57 -9.46
CA VAL A 72 -9.47 0.84 -8.20
C VAL A 72 -9.59 -0.64 -8.48
N THR A 73 -8.62 -1.39 -7.96
CA THR A 73 -8.56 -2.84 -8.07
C THR A 73 -8.92 -3.49 -6.74
N PRO A 74 -9.37 -4.75 -6.75
CA PRO A 74 -9.57 -5.55 -5.53
C PRO A 74 -8.27 -5.77 -4.74
N PHE A 75 -7.11 -5.62 -5.38
CA PHE A 75 -5.80 -5.77 -4.76
C PHE A 75 -5.37 -4.51 -3.98
N ARG A 76 -6.31 -3.65 -3.60
CA ARG A 76 -6.07 -2.48 -2.77
C ARG A 76 -6.25 -2.84 -1.30
N ALA A 77 -5.42 -2.26 -0.44
CA ALA A 77 -5.57 -2.43 1.00
C ALA A 77 -6.86 -1.79 1.54
N LEU A 78 -7.51 -2.48 2.48
CA LEU A 78 -8.56 -1.88 3.31
C LEU A 78 -7.96 -0.80 4.21
N LEU A 79 -8.61 0.36 4.27
CA LEU A 79 -8.16 1.45 5.14
C LEU A 79 -8.51 1.17 6.59
N ASN A 80 -7.50 1.11 7.45
CA ASN A 80 -7.72 1.18 8.89
C ASN A 80 -8.07 2.63 9.29
N SER A 81 -9.34 2.89 9.59
CA SER A 81 -9.84 4.23 9.96
C SER A 81 -9.16 4.83 11.20
N LYS A 82 -8.56 4.00 12.07
CA LYS A 82 -7.86 4.40 13.29
C LYS A 82 -6.38 4.69 13.07
N TYR A 83 -5.80 4.22 11.97
CA TYR A 83 -4.39 4.43 11.69
C TYR A 83 -4.13 5.87 11.23
N ARG A 84 -3.15 6.53 11.83
CA ARG A 84 -2.65 7.84 11.41
C ARG A 84 -1.13 7.74 11.32
N PRO A 85 -0.54 7.83 10.13
CA PRO A 85 0.90 7.73 9.98
C PRO A 85 1.58 8.96 10.59
N ASN A 86 2.82 8.78 11.05
CA ASN A 86 3.65 9.92 11.41
C ASN A 86 3.89 10.82 10.16
N PRO A 87 3.58 12.13 10.21
CA PRO A 87 3.73 13.04 9.08
C PRO A 87 5.10 13.07 8.41
N ILE A 88 6.17 12.92 9.19
CA ILE A 88 7.54 12.98 8.70
C ILE A 88 7.90 11.67 7.99
N THR A 89 7.52 10.53 8.59
CA THR A 89 7.74 9.20 7.99
C THR A 89 6.95 9.05 6.69
N LEU A 90 5.67 9.45 6.67
CA LEU A 90 4.84 9.44 5.47
C LEU A 90 5.50 10.26 4.34
N ARG A 91 5.91 11.49 4.64
CA ARG A 91 6.57 12.35 3.65
C ARG A 91 7.82 11.70 3.07
N ARG A 92 8.70 11.15 3.92
CA ARG A 92 9.92 10.47 3.48
C ARG A 92 9.60 9.29 2.58
N MET A 93 8.63 8.46 2.98
CA MET A 93 8.21 7.29 2.21
C MET A 93 7.66 7.69 0.84
N ILE A 94 6.76 8.67 0.77
CA ILE A 94 6.19 9.16 -0.48
C ILE A 94 7.28 9.73 -1.40
N LYS A 95 8.19 10.56 -0.88
CA LYS A 95 9.28 11.10 -1.70
C LYS A 95 10.21 10.01 -2.25
N LEU A 96 10.42 8.93 -1.51
CA LEU A 96 11.20 7.77 -1.99
C LEU A 96 10.42 7.00 -3.07
N LEU A 97 9.14 6.74 -2.86
CA LEU A 97 8.28 6.00 -3.80
C LEU A 97 8.05 6.75 -5.12
N MET A 98 7.96 8.07 -5.07
CA MET A 98 7.76 8.92 -6.26
C MET A 98 9.07 9.23 -7.00
N ASN A 99 10.22 8.84 -6.45
CA ASN A 99 11.50 9.08 -7.11
C ASN A 99 11.80 7.98 -8.13
N ASN A 100 11.63 8.32 -9.41
CA ASN A 100 11.86 7.40 -10.53
C ASN A 100 13.32 6.96 -10.69
N GLU A 101 14.28 7.64 -10.05
CA GLU A 101 15.70 7.23 -10.07
C GLU A 101 15.99 6.08 -9.09
N ILE A 102 15.10 5.83 -8.13
CA ILE A 102 15.27 4.76 -7.16
C ILE A 102 14.74 3.45 -7.76
N THR A 103 15.65 2.60 -8.20
CA THR A 103 15.34 1.23 -8.67
C THR A 103 15.42 0.19 -7.56
N ALA A 104 15.76 0.59 -6.34
CA ALA A 104 15.94 -0.29 -5.20
C ALA A 104 14.64 -0.49 -4.40
N GLY A 105 14.47 -1.70 -3.84
CA GLY A 105 13.39 -1.99 -2.90
C GLY A 105 13.54 -1.17 -1.61
N ILE A 106 12.42 -0.66 -1.08
CA ILE A 106 12.39 0.09 0.17
C ILE A 106 12.10 -0.87 1.33
N CYS A 107 12.93 -0.80 2.38
CA CYS A 107 12.73 -1.56 3.62
C CYS A 107 12.37 -0.63 4.77
N LEU A 108 11.33 -0.99 5.53
CA LEU A 108 10.94 -0.29 6.76
C LEU A 108 11.43 -1.06 7.98
N GLN A 109 12.35 -0.45 8.74
CA GLN A 109 12.88 -1.01 9.98
C GLN A 109 12.30 -0.30 11.20
N GLY A 110 11.94 -1.07 12.22
CA GLY A 110 11.43 -0.54 13.49
C GLY A 110 10.85 -1.64 14.37
N GLU A 111 10.58 -1.33 15.63
CA GLU A 111 10.07 -2.26 16.63
C GLU A 111 8.77 -2.96 16.20
N SER A 112 8.51 -4.15 16.77
CA SER A 112 7.24 -4.85 16.53
C SER A 112 6.05 -3.97 16.94
N GLY A 113 5.01 -3.94 16.12
CA GLY A 113 3.82 -3.11 16.37
C GLY A 113 3.96 -1.62 16.04
N SER A 114 5.07 -1.17 15.45
CA SER A 114 5.29 0.25 15.12
C SER A 114 4.47 0.80 13.94
N GLY A 115 3.56 0.00 13.35
CA GLY A 115 2.70 0.45 12.26
C GLY A 115 3.32 0.42 10.85
N LYS A 116 4.32 -0.46 10.61
CA LYS A 116 5.04 -0.55 9.32
C LYS A 116 4.15 -1.06 8.19
N THR A 117 3.45 -2.16 8.44
CA THR A 117 2.51 -2.73 7.47
C THR A 117 1.39 -1.73 7.24
N GLU A 118 0.84 -1.15 8.30
CA GLU A 118 -0.23 -0.16 8.25
C GLU A 118 0.17 1.08 7.43
N LEU A 119 1.43 1.52 7.47
CA LEU A 119 1.92 2.61 6.62
C LEU A 119 1.81 2.25 5.13
N ALA A 120 2.26 1.05 4.75
CA ALA A 120 2.20 0.58 3.37
C ALA A 120 0.74 0.43 2.90
N LEU A 121 -0.13 -0.13 3.75
CA LEU A 121 -1.56 -0.25 3.48
C LEU A 121 -2.23 1.12 3.33
N TYR A 122 -1.88 2.06 4.21
CA TYR A 122 -2.39 3.42 4.16
C TYR A 122 -2.02 4.12 2.84
N ILE A 123 -0.76 4.01 2.40
CA ILE A 123 -0.31 4.61 1.13
C ILE A 123 -1.01 3.95 -0.07
N SER A 124 -1.04 2.62 -0.13
CA SER A 124 -1.77 1.87 -1.16
C SER A 124 -3.22 2.32 -1.25
N HIS A 125 -3.88 2.44 -0.09
CA HIS A 125 -5.24 2.90 -0.04
C HIS A 125 -5.35 4.33 -0.58
N MET A 126 -4.61 5.29 -0.03
CA MET A 126 -4.75 6.71 -0.39
C MET A 126 -4.45 6.99 -1.87
N LEU A 127 -3.56 6.23 -2.51
CA LEU A 127 -3.18 6.46 -3.91
C LEU A 127 -3.97 5.59 -4.91
N ASN A 128 -4.91 4.75 -4.43
CA ASN A 128 -5.51 3.67 -5.22
C ASN A 128 -4.48 2.72 -5.86
N TRP A 129 -3.30 2.61 -5.25
CA TRP A 129 -2.23 1.79 -5.79
C TRP A 129 -2.46 0.31 -5.38
N PRO A 130 -2.59 -0.63 -6.34
CA PRO A 130 -2.62 -2.06 -6.02
C PRO A 130 -1.39 -2.51 -5.22
N ILE A 131 -1.59 -3.34 -4.21
CA ILE A 131 -0.54 -3.90 -3.37
C ILE A 131 -0.73 -5.41 -3.21
N THR A 132 0.35 -6.16 -3.40
CA THR A 132 0.40 -7.59 -3.08
C THR A 132 1.23 -7.79 -1.83
N ILE A 133 0.65 -8.47 -0.84
CA ILE A 133 1.33 -8.77 0.42
C ILE A 133 1.63 -10.26 0.43
N LYS A 134 2.92 -10.61 0.42
CA LYS A 134 3.36 -12.00 0.60
C LYS A 134 4.20 -12.07 1.87
N GLN A 135 3.81 -12.98 2.76
CA GLN A 135 4.64 -13.33 3.89
C GLN A 135 5.71 -14.32 3.41
N ILE A 136 6.97 -13.92 3.51
CA ILE A 136 8.10 -14.78 3.18
C ILE A 136 8.36 -15.69 4.40
N ASN A 137 8.31 -16.99 4.19
CA ASN A 137 8.64 -18.02 5.17
C ASN A 137 9.57 -19.07 4.53
N ASN A 138 10.06 -20.03 5.32
CA ASN A 138 10.99 -21.05 4.83
C ASN A 138 10.36 -22.07 3.88
N GLU A 139 9.03 -22.06 3.72
CA GLU A 139 8.27 -22.98 2.87
C GLU A 139 7.86 -22.34 1.54
N LEU A 140 8.20 -21.08 1.32
CA LEU A 140 7.87 -20.35 0.10
C LEU A 140 8.55 -21.01 -1.10
N SER A 141 7.73 -21.52 -2.03
CA SER A 141 8.24 -22.09 -3.28
C SER A 141 8.49 -21.00 -4.32
N ILE A 142 9.31 -21.29 -5.33
CA ILE A 142 9.46 -20.38 -6.48
C ILE A 142 8.14 -20.32 -7.29
N ASP A 143 7.40 -21.43 -7.30
CA ASP A 143 6.10 -21.53 -7.95
C ASP A 143 5.07 -20.58 -7.33
N ASP A 144 5.21 -20.23 -6.04
CA ASP A 144 4.40 -19.20 -5.36
C ASP A 144 4.60 -17.77 -5.89
N LEU A 145 5.72 -17.53 -6.59
CA LEU A 145 6.11 -16.21 -7.08
C LEU A 145 5.92 -16.09 -8.59
N GLU A 146 6.32 -17.12 -9.35
CA GLU A 146 6.34 -17.09 -10.82
C GLU A 146 5.20 -17.91 -11.46
N GLY A 147 4.50 -18.71 -10.65
CA GLY A 147 3.53 -19.69 -11.11
C GLY A 147 4.20 -20.94 -11.68
N MET A 148 3.45 -22.05 -11.72
CA MET A 148 3.94 -23.31 -12.29
C MET A 148 3.57 -23.40 -13.78
N ARG A 149 4.51 -23.84 -14.62
CA ARG A 149 4.22 -24.21 -16.02
C ARG A 149 4.36 -25.72 -16.18
N THR A 150 3.25 -26.43 -16.29
CA THR A 150 3.26 -27.82 -16.75
C THR A 150 3.35 -27.84 -18.27
N LEU A 151 4.50 -28.25 -18.79
CA LEU A 151 4.62 -28.65 -20.19
C LEU A 151 4.00 -30.04 -20.30
N GLU A 152 2.74 -30.12 -20.70
CA GLU A 152 2.12 -31.40 -21.08
C GLU A 152 2.93 -32.03 -22.23
N ARG A 153 3.28 -33.30 -22.09
CA ARG A 153 3.94 -34.13 -23.11
C ARG A 153 2.95 -35.14 -23.67
#